data_AF-A0AAW2WK31-F1
#
_entry.id   AF-A0AAW2WK31-F1
#
_cell.length_a   1.000
_cell.length_b   1.000
_cell.length_c   1.000
_cell.angle_alpha   90.00
_cell.angle_beta   90.00
_cell.angle_gamma   90.00
#
_symmetry.space_group_name_H-M   'P 1'
#
loop_
_entity.id
_entity.type
_entity.pdbx_description
1 polymer ?
#
loop_
_entity_poly.entity_id
_entity_poly.type
_entity_poly.pdbx_seq_one_letter_code
_entity_poly.pdbx_strand_id
1 'polypeptide(L)'
;MFVRSVLCIPSGQHFREHLHTSRHLVEFWMVEPEVAFTDIQDDMNCAEPYVRFLCQWLLDYCYDDMEFMTKFIDKTVLQRLEMVAKFKLHRVTYTEAVAILEEAAKVMKFE
;
A
#
# COMPACT_ATOMS: atom_id res chain seq x y z
N MET A 1 6.87 18.08 -6.89
CA MET A 1 6.79 16.62 -7.05
C MET A 1 7.40 16.28 -8.39
N PHE A 2 8.67 15.85 -8.40
CA PHE A 2 9.23 15.24 -9.61
C PHE A 2 8.71 13.80 -9.64
N VAL A 3 7.78 13.51 -10.55
CA VAL A 3 7.39 12.13 -10.84
C VAL A 3 8.44 11.60 -11.79
N ARG A 4 9.46 10.93 -11.25
CA ARG A 4 10.31 10.10 -12.10
C ARG A 4 9.55 8.81 -12.31
N SER A 5 8.97 8.63 -13.49
CA SER A 5 8.49 7.32 -13.93
C SER A 5 9.73 6.46 -14.12
N VAL A 6 10.16 5.78 -13.06
CA VAL A 6 11.24 4.80 -13.19
C VAL A 6 10.59 3.53 -13.72
N LEU A 7 10.66 3.35 -15.05
CA LEU A 7 10.59 2.03 -15.63
C LEU A 7 11.90 1.32 -15.24
N CYS A 8 11.88 0.59 -14.13
CA CYS A 8 12.92 -0.38 -13.85
C CYS A 8 12.73 -1.57 -14.80
N ILE A 9 13.23 -1.46 -16.04
CA ILE A 9 13.60 -2.66 -16.79
C ILE A 9 14.82 -3.21 -16.06
N PRO A 10 14.79 -4.41 -15.45
CA PRO A 10 15.97 -5.00 -14.87
C PRO A 10 16.88 -5.47 -16.03
N SER A 11 17.51 -4.55 -16.75
CA SER A 11 18.64 -4.84 -17.65
C SER A 11 19.94 -4.99 -16.84
N GLY A 12 19.85 -5.80 -15.79
CA GLY A 12 20.90 -6.15 -14.85
C GLY A 12 20.36 -7.16 -13.86
N GLN A 13 21.04 -8.29 -13.69
CA GLN A 13 20.68 -9.30 -12.70
C GLN A 13 20.84 -8.70 -11.30
N HIS A 14 19.81 -8.04 -10.79
CA HIS A 14 19.60 -7.95 -9.35
C HIS A 14 19.06 -9.31 -8.95
N PHE A 15 19.95 -10.19 -8.45
CA PHE A 15 19.60 -11.48 -7.89
C PHE A 15 18.57 -11.25 -6.76
N ARG A 16 17.30 -11.43 -7.10
CA ARG A 16 16.21 -11.62 -6.15
C ARG A 16 15.96 -13.12 -6.13
N GLU A 17 15.94 -13.66 -4.92
CA GLU A 17 15.98 -15.09 -4.63
C GLU A 17 14.79 -15.81 -5.29
N HIS A 18 14.93 -17.11 -5.63
CA HIS A 18 13.88 -17.93 -6.26
C HIS A 18 12.68 -18.16 -5.31
N LEU A 19 11.98 -17.09 -4.95
CA LEU A 19 10.79 -17.09 -4.10
C LEU A 19 9.57 -17.06 -5.02
N HIS A 20 9.19 -18.25 -5.49
CA HIS A 20 7.99 -18.45 -6.31
C HIS A 20 6.74 -18.35 -5.43
N THR A 21 6.39 -17.14 -5.03
CA THR A 21 5.13 -16.85 -4.35
C THR A 21 4.26 -15.99 -5.26
N SER A 22 2.94 -16.09 -5.11
CA SER A 22 1.97 -15.35 -5.94
C SER A 22 2.07 -13.82 -5.86
N ARG A 23 2.91 -13.28 -4.97
CA ARG A 23 3.10 -11.84 -4.73
C ARG A 23 4.42 -11.27 -5.25
N HIS A 24 5.33 -12.11 -5.75
CA HIS A 24 6.63 -11.66 -6.23
C HIS A 24 6.67 -11.75 -7.76
N LEU A 25 6.86 -10.60 -8.41
CA LEU A 25 6.97 -10.47 -9.86
C LEU A 25 8.43 -10.20 -10.24
N VAL A 26 8.84 -10.74 -11.40
CA VAL A 26 10.17 -10.50 -11.99
C VAL A 26 10.30 -9.07 -12.52
N GLU A 27 9.17 -8.47 -12.91
CA GLU A 27 9.05 -7.07 -13.34
C GLU A 27 7.86 -6.43 -12.65
N PHE A 28 8.04 -5.22 -12.11
CA PHE A 28 6.99 -4.44 -11.44
C PHE A 28 7.27 -2.94 -11.58
N TRP A 29 6.22 -2.16 -11.41
CA TRP A 29 6.27 -0.70 -11.53
C TRP A 29 6.31 -0.04 -10.16
N MET A 30 7.16 0.98 -10.04
CA MET A 30 7.31 1.79 -8.83
C MET A 30 7.00 3.24 -9.17
N VAL A 31 6.23 3.90 -8.31
CA VAL A 31 6.05 5.35 -8.34
C VAL A 31 6.79 5.91 -7.14
N GLU A 32 7.91 6.60 -7.41
CA GLU A 32 8.82 7.12 -6.38
C GLU A 32 8.83 8.66 -6.44
N PRO A 33 7.98 9.34 -5.66
CA PRO A 33 8.00 10.78 -5.58
C PRO A 33 9.13 11.26 -4.65
N GLU A 34 9.93 12.21 -5.12
CA GLU A 34 10.86 12.95 -4.27
C GLU A 34 10.36 14.39 -4.06
N VAL A 35 10.43 14.85 -2.81
CA VAL A 35 10.09 16.23 -2.42
C VAL A 35 11.29 16.83 -1.71
N ALA A 36 11.76 17.98 -2.19
CA ALA A 36 12.91 18.66 -1.59
C ALA A 36 12.50 19.41 -0.32
N PHE A 37 13.42 19.48 0.64
CA PHE A 37 13.26 20.22 1.91
C PHE A 37 12.13 19.71 2.82
N THR A 38 11.68 18.47 2.63
CA THR A 38 10.68 17.82 3.48
C THR A 38 11.32 16.92 4.53
N ASP A 39 10.71 16.88 5.72
CA ASP A 39 11.04 15.88 6.72
C ASP A 39 10.16 14.62 6.59
N ILE A 40 10.30 13.67 7.52
CA ILE A 40 9.51 12.43 7.52
C ILE A 40 8.01 12.68 7.81
N GLN A 41 7.66 13.74 8.54
CA GLN A 41 6.26 14.07 8.81
C GLN A 41 5.61 14.62 7.55
N ASP A 42 6.33 15.45 6.80
CA ASP A 42 5.92 15.95 5.49
C ASP A 42 5.74 14.81 4.49
N ASP A 43 6.66 13.84 4.46
CA ASP A 43 6.53 12.67 3.58
C ASP A 43 5.29 11.83 3.93
N MET A 44 5.05 11.56 5.23
CA MET A 44 3.81 10.91 5.66
C MET A 44 2.55 11.73 5.32
N ASN A 45 2.62 13.05 5.43
CA ASN A 45 1.55 13.99 5.04
C ASN A 45 1.33 14.02 3.52
N CYS A 46 2.31 13.62 2.71
CA CYS A 46 2.19 13.48 1.27
C CYS A 46 1.60 12.11 0.90
N ALA A 47 2.11 11.04 1.50
CA ALA A 47 1.72 9.67 1.21
C ALA A 47 0.26 9.36 1.59
N GLU A 48 -0.19 9.81 2.76
CA GLU A 48 -1.54 9.50 3.25
C GLU A 48 -2.65 10.07 2.32
N PRO A 49 -2.67 11.38 1.99
CA PRO A 49 -3.64 11.92 1.03
C PRO A 49 -3.50 11.33 -0.37
N TYR A 50 -2.29 10.98 -0.80
CA TYR A 50 -2.07 10.38 -2.12
C TYR A 50 -2.79 9.04 -2.27
N VAL A 51 -2.62 8.12 -1.31
CA VAL A 51 -3.31 6.82 -1.33
C VAL A 51 -4.83 7.01 -1.23
N ARG A 52 -5.30 7.90 -0.34
CA ARG A 52 -6.72 8.21 -0.19
C ARG A 52 -7.33 8.75 -1.49
N PHE A 53 -6.61 9.66 -2.15
CA PHE A 53 -7.02 10.21 -3.42
C PHE A 53 -7.14 9.13 -4.50
N LEU A 54 -6.16 8.23 -4.63
CA LEU A 54 -6.24 7.13 -5.59
C LEU A 54 -7.43 6.21 -5.34
N CYS A 55 -7.69 5.84 -4.08
CA CYS A 55 -8.87 5.04 -3.74
C CYS A 55 -10.18 5.76 -4.07
N GLN A 56 -10.30 7.05 -3.75
CA GLN A 56 -11.48 7.84 -4.10
C GLN A 56 -11.65 7.98 -5.61
N TRP A 57 -10.56 8.24 -6.33
CA TRP A 57 -10.58 8.37 -7.78
C TRP A 57 -11.04 7.09 -8.47
N LEU A 58 -10.59 5.92 -8.01
CA LEU A 58 -11.09 4.63 -8.51
C LEU A 58 -12.58 4.45 -8.26
N LEU A 59 -13.08 4.86 -7.09
CA LEU A 59 -14.51 4.80 -6.77
C LEU A 59 -15.35 5.76 -7.61
N ASP A 60 -14.81 6.94 -7.94
CA ASP A 60 -15.54 7.97 -8.70
C ASP A 60 -15.58 7.68 -10.20
N TYR A 61 -14.49 7.15 -10.77
CA TYR A 61 -14.31 7.02 -12.22
C TYR A 61 -14.31 5.58 -12.74
N CYS A 62 -14.08 4.58 -11.88
CA CYS A 62 -13.98 3.17 -12.27
C CYS A 62 -14.95 2.27 -11.47
N TYR A 63 -16.07 2.84 -11.00
CA TYR A 63 -17.01 2.12 -10.13
C TYR A 63 -17.54 0.81 -10.75
N ASP A 64 -17.92 0.86 -12.03
CA ASP A 64 -18.50 -0.30 -12.74
C ASP A 64 -17.50 -1.47 -12.83
N ASP A 65 -16.23 -1.17 -13.11
CA ASP A 65 -15.15 -2.17 -13.14
C ASP A 65 -14.91 -2.74 -11.74
N MET A 66 -14.94 -1.89 -10.70
CA MET A 66 -14.79 -2.33 -9.32
C MET A 66 -15.98 -3.20 -8.86
N GLU A 67 -17.20 -2.90 -9.32
CA GLU A 67 -18.39 -3.71 -9.07
C GLU A 67 -18.25 -5.10 -9.71
N PHE A 68 -17.73 -5.17 -10.94
CA PHE A 68 -17.37 -6.43 -11.59
C PHE A 68 -16.32 -7.21 -10.78
N MET A 69 -15.22 -6.58 -10.37
CA MET A 69 -14.19 -7.23 -9.54
C MET A 69 -14.76 -7.73 -8.21
N THR A 70 -15.71 -7.02 -7.62
CA THR A 70 -16.39 -7.41 -6.38
C THR A 70 -17.18 -8.71 -6.54
N LYS A 71 -17.83 -8.88 -7.70
CA LYS A 71 -18.65 -10.07 -8.00
C LYS A 71 -17.80 -11.33 -8.21
N PHE A 72 -16.63 -11.22 -8.84
CA PHE A 72 -15.87 -12.38 -9.33
C PHE A 72 -14.56 -12.68 -8.59
N ILE A 73 -13.94 -11.68 -7.94
CA ILE A 73 -12.60 -11.83 -7.35
C ILE A 73 -12.65 -11.64 -5.84
N ASP A 74 -13.11 -10.48 -5.37
CA ASP A 74 -13.10 -10.13 -3.94
C ASP A 74 -14.34 -9.33 -3.55
N LYS A 75 -15.27 -9.99 -2.85
CA LYS A 75 -16.54 -9.40 -2.37
C LYS A 75 -16.35 -8.22 -1.42
N THR A 76 -15.17 -8.03 -0.85
CA THR A 76 -14.88 -6.99 0.14
C THR A 76 -14.13 -5.79 -0.45
N VAL A 77 -13.79 -5.81 -1.74
CA VAL A 77 -12.90 -4.80 -2.34
C VAL A 77 -13.49 -3.38 -2.28
N LEU A 78 -14.77 -3.21 -2.61
CA LEU A 78 -15.44 -1.90 -2.54
C LEU A 78 -15.46 -1.35 -1.11
N GLN A 79 -15.83 -2.19 -0.15
CA GLN A 79 -15.85 -1.79 1.27
C GLN A 79 -14.46 -1.38 1.76
N ARG A 80 -13.42 -2.10 1.34
CA ARG A 80 -12.04 -1.79 1.70
C ARG A 80 -11.57 -0.49 1.05
N LEU A 81 -11.89 -0.24 -0.21
CA LEU A 81 -11.56 1.02 -0.89
C LEU A 81 -12.26 2.21 -0.24
N GLU A 82 -13.56 2.08 0.07
CA GLU A 82 -14.30 3.13 0.77
C GLU A 82 -13.73 3.41 2.16
N MET A 83 -13.34 2.35 2.88
CA MET A 83 -12.69 2.48 4.17
C MET A 83 -11.39 3.27 4.03
N VAL A 84 -10.48 2.85 3.14
CA VAL A 84 -9.20 3.54 2.96
C VAL A 84 -9.40 4.99 2.53
N ALA A 85 -10.36 5.28 1.64
CA ALA A 85 -10.66 6.65 1.21
C ALA A 85 -11.16 7.56 2.36
N LYS A 86 -11.95 7.02 3.30
CA LYS A 86 -12.60 7.79 4.38
C LYS A 86 -11.76 7.89 5.66
N PHE A 87 -11.05 6.82 6.03
CA PHE A 87 -10.36 6.76 7.33
C PHE A 87 -9.02 7.49 7.30
N LYS A 88 -8.65 8.04 8.46
CA LYS A 88 -7.33 8.62 8.72
C LYS A 88 -6.37 7.50 9.10
N LEU A 89 -5.16 7.50 8.51
CA LEU A 89 -4.15 6.50 8.83
C LEU A 89 -3.54 6.78 10.22
N HIS A 90 -3.43 5.74 11.03
CA HIS A 90 -2.77 5.83 12.33
C HIS A 90 -1.25 5.80 12.15
N ARG A 91 -0.56 6.75 12.79
CA ARG A 91 0.90 6.78 12.86
C ARG A 91 1.32 6.09 14.14
N VAL A 92 2.15 5.07 13.99
CA VAL A 92 2.65 4.25 15.10
C VAL A 92 4.15 4.13 14.93
N THR A 93 4.90 4.37 16.00
CA THR A 93 6.35 4.16 15.98
C THR A 93 6.65 2.66 15.96
N TYR A 94 7.85 2.30 15.48
CA TYR A 94 8.27 0.91 15.47
C TYR A 94 8.21 0.26 16.87
N THR A 95 8.65 0.98 17.90
CA THR A 95 8.65 0.50 19.29
C THR A 95 7.23 0.25 19.81
N GLU A 96 6.30 1.15 19.53
CA GLU A 96 4.89 0.96 19.88
C GLU A 96 4.28 -0.22 19.15
N ALA A 97 4.58 -0.39 17.85
CA ALA A 97 4.09 -1.52 17.07
C ALA A 97 4.58 -2.86 17.64
N VAL A 98 5.85 -2.96 18.03
CA VAL A 98 6.40 -4.16 18.68
C VAL A 98 5.70 -4.42 20.02
N ALA A 99 5.52 -3.41 20.85
CA ALA A 99 4.83 -3.57 22.13
C ALA A 99 3.38 -4.06 21.96
N ILE A 100 2.64 -3.54 20.97
CA ILE A 100 1.29 -4.00 20.63
C ILE A 100 1.29 -5.49 20.23
N LEU A 101 2.27 -5.91 19.43
CA LEU A 101 2.39 -7.29 19.00
C LEU A 101 2.75 -8.24 20.16
N GLU A 102 3.64 -7.81 21.06
CA GLU A 102 4.00 -8.58 22.25
C GLU A 102 2.80 -8.78 23.18
N GLU A 103 1.99 -7.74 23.39
CA GLU A 103 0.75 -7.86 24.18
C GLU A 103 -0.28 -8.77 23.50
N ALA A 104 -0.46 -8.66 22.17
CA ALA A 104 -1.35 -9.54 21.43
C ALA A 104 -0.89 -11.01 21.47
N ALA A 105 0.42 -11.26 21.43
CA ALA A 105 0.99 -12.60 21.51
C ALA A 105 0.81 -13.25 22.89
N LYS A 106 0.76 -12.47 23.98
CA LYS A 106 0.44 -12.99 25.32
C LYS A 106 -1.01 -13.46 25.44
N VAL A 107 -1.92 -12.86 24.67
CA VAL A 107 -3.35 -13.21 24.65
C VAL A 107 -3.62 -14.40 23.72
N MET A 108 -2.91 -14.52 22.60
CA MET A 108 -3.01 -15.67 21.70
C MET A 108 -2.15 -16.85 22.18
N LYS A 109 -2.76 -17.72 23.00
CA LYS A 109 -2.24 -19.09 23.18
C LYS A 109 -2.37 -19.82 21.85
N PHE A 110 -1.23 -20.20 21.26
CA PHE A 110 -1.19 -21.19 20.19
C PHE A 110 -1.56 -22.55 20.82
N GLU A 111 -2.78 -23.02 20.58
CA GLU A 111 -3.17 -24.43 20.70
C GLU A 111 -3.04 -25.12 19.35
#